data_AF-A0AAU3N5A4-F1
#
_entry.id   AF-A0AAU3N5A4-F1
#
_cell.length_a   1.000
_cell.length_b   1.000
_cell.length_c   1.000
_cell.angle_alpha   90.00
_cell.angle_beta   90.00
_cell.angle_gamma   90.00
#
_symmetry.space_group_name_H-M   'P 1'
#
loop_
_entity.id
_entity.type
_entity.pdbx_description
1 polymer ?
#
loop_
_entity_poly.entity_id
_entity_poly.type
_entity_poly.pdbx_seq_one_letter_code
_entity_poly.pdbx_strand_id
1 'polypeptide(L)'
;MRSRLAARSARLVLAAAAVTALAATTTACNNDDTADAGSSATPSAVASSDSSSSDSSSSDSPSTSGSSTGGANSHDSTDKSDSGDDSKSGSGDGGKSGYGQSCGTNDLDFTVTSESQAGGYYLVTAKAKSGITCYLDVNTPSVSFGSGADGVASPVGQGGEDPIKLTGSAVAYTGISPKTTKSNAGKQFENVIIAISDNDPNPAELKLPDTANVDKPIVTNWSTNRAETVPVIV
;
A
#
# COMPACT_ATOMS: atom_id res chain seq x y z
N MET A 1 15.15 -13.76 -50.95
CA MET A 1 14.46 -15.06 -51.14
C MET A 1 13.21 -15.03 -50.27
N ARG A 2 12.03 -15.23 -50.89
CA ARG A 2 10.75 -15.35 -50.21
C ARG A 2 10.60 -16.81 -49.78
N SER A 3 10.32 -17.05 -48.50
CA SER A 3 9.74 -18.32 -48.04
C SER A 3 8.55 -18.01 -47.15
N ARG A 4 7.37 -18.40 -47.65
CA ARG A 4 6.10 -18.50 -46.92
C ARG A 4 5.90 -19.97 -46.48
N LEU A 5 4.81 -20.16 -45.73
CA LEU A 5 4.10 -21.39 -45.30
C LEU A 5 4.43 -21.82 -43.85
N ALA A 6 3.49 -22.24 -43.00
CA ALA A 6 2.03 -22.35 -43.12
C ALA A 6 1.42 -22.54 -41.71
N ALA A 7 0.14 -22.20 -41.60
CA ALA A 7 -0.71 -22.41 -40.44
C ALA A 7 -0.89 -23.89 -40.06
N ARG A 8 -1.05 -24.17 -38.76
CA ARG A 8 -1.88 -25.27 -38.26
C ARG A 8 -2.60 -24.86 -36.98
N SER A 9 -3.88 -24.55 -37.12
CA SER A 9 -4.86 -24.59 -36.03
C SER A 9 -5.08 -26.03 -35.61
N ALA A 10 -5.02 -26.30 -34.30
CA ALA A 10 -5.59 -27.50 -33.71
C ALA A 10 -6.65 -27.07 -32.69
N ARG A 11 -7.92 -27.24 -33.07
CA ARG A 11 -9.04 -27.46 -32.15
C ARG A 11 -8.98 -28.91 -31.67
N LEU A 12 -9.57 -29.18 -30.49
CA LEU A 12 -10.03 -30.46 -29.88
C LEU A 12 -9.66 -30.40 -28.37
N VAL A 13 -10.48 -30.72 -27.36
CA VAL A 13 -11.77 -31.39 -27.22
C VAL A 13 -12.41 -30.97 -25.88
N LEU A 14 -13.74 -30.94 -25.89
CA LEU A 14 -14.67 -30.80 -24.78
C LEU A 14 -14.58 -32.00 -23.80
N ALA A 15 -14.52 -31.77 -22.49
CA ALA A 15 -14.85 -32.80 -21.50
C ALA A 15 -15.76 -32.19 -20.42
N ALA A 16 -17.04 -32.53 -20.51
CA ALA A 16 -18.03 -32.32 -19.45
C ALA A 16 -17.97 -33.52 -18.49
N ALA A 17 -17.96 -33.26 -17.19
CA ALA A 17 -18.29 -34.25 -16.17
C ALA A 17 -19.24 -33.61 -15.16
N ALA A 18 -20.34 -34.32 -14.90
CA ALA A 18 -21.52 -33.87 -14.20
C ALA A 18 -21.47 -34.13 -12.68
N VAL A 19 -22.06 -33.18 -11.96
CA VAL A 19 -22.86 -33.24 -10.71
C VAL A 19 -22.88 -34.54 -9.89
N THR A 20 -22.47 -34.42 -8.63
CA THR A 20 -23.03 -35.09 -7.42
C THR A 20 -22.73 -34.19 -6.22
N ALA A 21 -23.44 -34.14 -5.10
CA ALA A 21 -24.84 -34.30 -4.75
C ALA A 21 -25.00 -33.55 -3.40
N LEU A 22 -26.20 -33.04 -3.15
CA LEU A 22 -26.60 -32.22 -2.02
C LEU A 22 -26.61 -33.01 -0.70
N ALA A 23 -26.01 -32.48 0.38
CA ALA A 23 -26.29 -32.93 1.74
C ALA A 23 -26.50 -31.72 2.65
N ALA A 24 -27.77 -31.38 2.86
CA ALA A 24 -28.23 -30.49 3.91
C ALA A 24 -28.51 -31.35 5.16
N THR A 25 -27.88 -31.02 6.28
CA THR A 25 -28.32 -31.50 7.60
C THR A 25 -28.79 -30.31 8.41
N THR A 26 -30.10 -30.08 8.35
CA THR A 26 -30.86 -29.26 9.29
C THR A 26 -31.21 -30.12 10.50
N THR A 27 -30.69 -29.80 11.68
CA THR A 27 -31.25 -30.25 12.96
C THR A 27 -31.92 -29.06 13.62
N ALA A 28 -33.25 -29.07 13.63
CA ALA A 28 -34.10 -28.15 14.37
C ALA A 28 -35.03 -28.95 15.29
N CYS A 29 -35.35 -28.34 16.45
CA CYS A 29 -36.44 -28.62 17.39
C CYS A 29 -36.28 -29.89 18.28
N ASN A 30 -36.54 -29.89 19.60
CA ASN A 30 -37.19 -28.95 20.52
C ASN A 30 -36.85 -29.34 21.97
N ASN A 31 -36.91 -28.40 22.91
CA ASN A 31 -37.85 -28.43 24.04
C ASN A 31 -37.61 -27.23 24.98
N ASP A 32 -38.65 -26.40 25.10
CA ASP A 32 -38.89 -25.52 26.25
C ASP A 32 -38.93 -26.33 27.55
N ASP A 33 -38.30 -25.83 28.60
CA ASP A 33 -38.92 -25.82 29.92
C ASP A 33 -38.44 -24.62 30.75
N THR A 34 -39.44 -23.92 31.23
CA THR A 34 -39.39 -22.75 32.12
C THR A 34 -39.13 -23.20 33.55
N ALA A 35 -38.17 -22.59 34.26
CA ALA A 35 -38.29 -22.37 35.70
C ALA A 35 -37.35 -21.28 36.21
N ASP A 36 -38.01 -20.28 36.78
CA ASP A 36 -37.58 -19.17 37.62
C ASP A 36 -36.74 -19.61 38.86
N ALA A 37 -35.72 -18.82 39.21
CA ALA A 37 -35.38 -18.52 40.60
C ALA A 37 -34.34 -17.38 40.66
N GLY A 38 -34.79 -16.22 41.15
CA GLY A 38 -34.09 -14.95 41.02
C GLY A 38 -32.95 -14.64 42.00
N SER A 39 -32.40 -13.43 41.84
CA SER A 39 -32.22 -12.50 42.96
C SER A 39 -31.87 -11.11 42.44
N SER A 40 -32.68 -10.16 42.91
CA SER A 40 -32.52 -8.71 42.88
C SER A 40 -31.26 -8.22 43.58
N ALA A 41 -30.57 -7.24 42.98
CA ALA A 41 -30.03 -6.09 43.71
C ALA A 41 -29.90 -4.87 42.78
N THR A 42 -30.33 -3.74 43.32
CA THR A 42 -30.63 -2.42 42.75
C THR A 42 -29.42 -1.59 42.28
N PRO A 43 -29.67 -0.51 41.52
CA PRO A 43 -28.64 0.35 40.92
C PRO A 43 -28.11 1.41 41.90
N SER A 44 -26.94 1.97 41.60
CA SER A 44 -26.52 3.26 42.15
C SER A 44 -26.06 4.16 41.02
N ALA A 45 -26.84 5.22 40.82
CA ALA A 45 -26.43 6.42 40.11
C ALA A 45 -25.61 7.30 41.06
N VAL A 46 -24.64 8.04 40.52
CA VAL A 46 -24.43 9.45 40.88
C VAL A 46 -23.82 10.19 39.69
N ALA A 47 -24.41 11.36 39.43
CA ALA A 47 -24.00 12.37 38.47
C ALA A 47 -23.00 13.36 39.09
N SER A 48 -22.35 14.16 38.24
CA SER A 48 -22.13 15.63 38.32
C SER A 48 -21.03 15.99 37.30
N SER A 49 -21.29 16.74 36.21
CA SER A 49 -21.42 18.22 36.10
C SER A 49 -20.15 18.95 36.55
N ASP A 50 -19.61 19.99 35.91
CA ASP A 50 -20.09 20.91 34.88
C ASP A 50 -18.92 21.78 34.35
N SER A 51 -19.20 22.55 33.31
CA SER A 51 -18.68 23.91 33.02
C SER A 51 -17.27 24.07 32.40
N SER A 52 -16.99 25.02 31.49
CA SER A 52 -17.78 25.89 30.61
C SER A 52 -16.81 26.84 29.90
N SER A 53 -17.18 27.29 28.68
CA SER A 53 -16.83 28.62 28.09
C SER A 53 -15.37 28.82 27.61
N SER A 54 -15.03 29.57 26.55
CA SER A 54 -15.73 30.49 25.64
C SER A 54 -14.70 31.10 24.66
N ASP A 55 -15.14 31.45 23.43
CA ASP A 55 -14.75 32.64 22.62
C ASP A 55 -13.27 32.83 22.20
N SER A 56 -12.85 33.41 21.07
CA SER A 56 -13.47 34.08 19.90
C SER A 56 -12.31 34.62 19.02
N SER A 57 -12.55 34.86 17.72
CA SER A 57 -11.90 35.91 16.85
C SER A 57 -10.37 35.87 16.61
N SER A 58 -9.74 36.34 15.53
CA SER A 58 -10.08 37.00 14.25
C SER A 58 -8.76 37.08 13.43
N SER A 59 -8.88 37.17 12.09
CA SER A 59 -8.05 37.93 11.11
C SER A 59 -6.52 37.67 11.05
N ASP A 60 -5.75 37.84 9.98
CA ASP A 60 -5.72 38.73 8.82
C ASP A 60 -4.84 38.11 7.70
N SER A 61 -5.09 38.49 6.44
CA SER A 61 -4.11 38.38 5.34
C SER A 61 -3.02 39.46 5.48
N PRO A 62 -1.86 39.36 4.80
CA PRO A 62 -1.78 40.03 3.51
C PRO A 62 -0.91 39.33 2.45
N SER A 63 -1.19 39.74 1.22
CA SER A 63 -0.49 39.46 -0.03
C SER A 63 0.94 40.03 -0.07
N THR A 64 1.85 39.37 -0.79
CA THR A 64 2.96 40.08 -1.47
C THR A 64 3.21 39.49 -2.85
N SER A 65 2.94 40.34 -3.84
CA SER A 65 3.40 40.34 -5.22
C SER A 65 4.92 40.31 -5.35
N GLY A 66 5.43 39.64 -6.39
CA GLY A 66 6.83 39.70 -6.79
C GLY A 66 7.03 39.21 -8.22
N SER A 67 6.62 40.01 -9.20
CA SER A 67 7.01 39.87 -10.60
C SER A 67 8.52 40.08 -10.75
N SER A 68 9.20 39.24 -11.54
CA SER A 68 10.42 39.63 -12.27
C SER A 68 10.67 38.70 -13.45
N THR A 69 10.42 39.28 -14.62
CA THR A 69 10.90 38.95 -15.96
C THR A 69 12.42 38.81 -16.06
N GLY A 70 12.87 37.97 -17.00
CA GLY A 70 14.03 38.27 -17.85
C GLY A 70 15.22 37.34 -17.70
N GLY A 71 15.55 36.62 -18.76
CA GLY A 71 16.79 35.85 -18.85
C GLY A 71 16.83 34.93 -20.06
N ALA A 72 16.78 35.51 -21.25
CA ALA A 72 17.09 34.83 -22.50
C ALA A 72 18.51 34.26 -22.43
N ASN A 73 18.69 32.98 -22.77
CA ASN A 73 20.00 32.48 -23.14
C ASN A 73 19.92 31.79 -24.50
N SER A 74 20.71 32.39 -25.37
CA SER A 74 21.08 32.12 -26.74
C SER A 74 21.48 30.67 -27.00
N HIS A 75 20.99 30.17 -28.13
CA HIS A 75 21.64 29.13 -28.91
C HIS A 75 23.06 29.57 -29.27
N ASP A 76 24.05 28.73 -29.01
CA ASP A 76 25.14 28.52 -29.96
C ASP A 76 25.69 27.10 -29.80
N SER A 77 25.92 26.50 -30.94
CA SER A 77 26.23 25.10 -31.21
C SER A 77 27.70 24.79 -30.93
N THR A 78 28.03 23.57 -30.50
CA THR A 78 29.18 22.86 -31.11
C THR A 78 29.11 21.36 -30.87
N ASP A 79 29.00 20.61 -31.96
CA ASP A 79 29.37 19.20 -32.06
C ASP A 79 30.81 18.97 -31.61
N LYS A 80 31.04 17.98 -30.74
CA LYS A 80 32.23 17.11 -30.78
C LYS A 80 31.89 15.72 -30.27
N SER A 81 31.96 14.76 -31.18
CA SER A 81 32.14 13.34 -30.89
C SER A 81 33.54 13.13 -30.29
N ASP A 82 33.63 12.37 -29.21
CA ASP A 82 34.74 11.43 -29.00
C ASP A 82 34.32 10.32 -28.03
N SER A 83 34.91 9.15 -28.23
CA SER A 83 34.56 7.86 -27.65
C SER A 83 35.37 7.62 -26.38
N GLY A 84 34.81 6.90 -25.41
CA GLY A 84 35.58 6.42 -24.26
C GLY A 84 34.71 5.69 -23.25
N ASP A 85 34.86 4.36 -23.23
CA ASP A 85 34.42 3.48 -22.15
C ASP A 85 34.79 4.04 -20.78
N ASP A 86 33.83 4.12 -19.86
CA ASP A 86 34.00 3.59 -18.51
C ASP A 86 32.68 3.60 -17.73
N SER A 87 32.52 2.54 -16.95
CA SER A 87 31.32 2.19 -16.20
C SER A 87 30.97 3.23 -15.14
N LYS A 88 29.81 3.88 -15.28
CA LYS A 88 29.06 4.45 -14.15
C LYS A 88 27.58 4.52 -14.49
N SER A 89 26.82 3.55 -13.99
CA SER A 89 25.36 3.61 -13.93
C SER A 89 24.96 4.70 -12.94
N GLY A 90 25.12 5.96 -13.32
CA GLY A 90 24.41 7.07 -12.72
C GLY A 90 23.06 7.17 -13.43
N SER A 91 22.01 6.62 -12.81
CA SER A 91 20.64 6.95 -13.21
C SER A 91 20.35 8.38 -12.77
N GLY A 92 20.80 9.33 -13.58
CA GLY A 92 20.37 10.72 -13.54
C GLY A 92 19.43 10.96 -14.71
N ASP A 93 18.13 11.01 -14.44
CA ASP A 93 17.09 11.56 -15.29
C ASP A 93 15.88 11.79 -14.36
N GLY A 94 15.28 12.96 -14.17
CA GLY A 94 15.40 14.28 -14.75
C GLY A 94 14.14 15.03 -14.27
N GLY A 95 14.30 16.12 -13.52
CA GLY A 95 13.25 17.12 -13.34
C GLY A 95 12.21 16.90 -12.21
N LYS A 96 12.63 16.84 -10.94
CA LYS A 96 11.83 17.38 -9.82
C LYS A 96 12.75 18.16 -8.88
N SER A 97 12.87 19.46 -9.10
CA SER A 97 13.60 20.36 -8.21
C SER A 97 12.82 20.52 -6.90
N GLY A 98 13.24 19.82 -5.85
CA GLY A 98 12.71 20.07 -4.51
C GLY A 98 13.25 19.15 -3.44
N TYR A 99 13.44 17.87 -3.76
CA TYR A 99 13.81 16.84 -2.78
C TYR A 99 15.04 16.07 -3.29
N GLY A 100 15.82 15.50 -2.38
CA GLY A 100 17.05 14.76 -2.72
C GLY A 100 16.74 13.46 -3.49
N GLN A 101 17.70 12.54 -3.53
CA GLN A 101 17.52 11.26 -4.22
C GLN A 101 16.27 10.52 -3.71
N SER A 102 15.38 10.07 -4.62
CA SER A 102 14.30 9.13 -4.27
C SER A 102 14.92 7.83 -3.73
N CYS A 103 14.25 7.20 -2.77
CA CYS A 103 14.67 5.88 -2.33
C CYS A 103 14.60 4.90 -3.51
N GLY A 104 15.45 3.86 -3.48
CA GLY A 104 15.26 2.56 -4.14
C GLY A 104 14.72 1.54 -3.13
N THR A 105 13.97 0.50 -3.53
CA THR A 105 13.55 -0.55 -2.58
C THR A 105 14.76 -1.24 -1.94
N ASN A 106 15.86 -1.35 -2.69
CA ASN A 106 17.14 -1.88 -2.20
C ASN A 106 17.85 -0.98 -1.17
N ASP A 107 17.43 0.28 -1.02
CA ASP A 107 18.00 1.24 -0.06
C ASP A 107 17.34 1.13 1.33
N LEU A 108 16.29 0.32 1.44
CA LEU A 108 15.45 0.22 2.61
C LEU A 108 15.58 -1.15 3.27
N ASP A 109 15.48 -1.15 4.58
CA ASP A 109 15.22 -2.33 5.40
C ASP A 109 13.73 -2.38 5.72
N PHE A 110 13.11 -3.53 5.44
CA PHE A 110 11.69 -3.75 5.69
C PHE A 110 11.47 -4.76 6.81
N THR A 111 10.43 -4.53 7.61
CA THR A 111 9.88 -5.53 8.52
C THR A 111 8.36 -5.60 8.36
N VAL A 112 7.79 -6.80 8.48
CA VAL A 112 6.35 -7.03 8.38
C VAL A 112 5.82 -7.58 9.70
N THR A 113 4.77 -6.97 10.23
CA THR A 113 4.04 -7.48 11.40
C THR A 113 2.56 -7.65 11.08
N SER A 114 1.90 -8.58 11.76
CA SER A 114 0.44 -8.77 11.66
C SER A 114 -0.26 -7.91 12.70
N GLU A 115 -1.31 -7.21 12.29
CA GLU A 115 -2.12 -6.32 13.11
C GLU A 115 -3.57 -6.81 13.10
N SER A 116 -4.25 -6.78 14.24
CA SER A 116 -5.63 -7.28 14.36
C SER A 116 -6.72 -6.24 14.03
N GLN A 117 -6.35 -4.97 13.87
CA GLN A 117 -7.30 -3.90 13.56
C GLN A 117 -7.87 -4.04 12.15
N ALA A 118 -9.03 -3.43 11.90
CA ALA A 118 -9.70 -3.42 10.58
C ALA A 118 -9.91 -4.81 9.94
N GLY A 119 -10.06 -5.86 10.76
CA GLY A 119 -10.25 -7.23 10.27
C GLY A 119 -8.96 -7.98 9.95
N GLY A 120 -7.80 -7.42 10.32
CA GLY A 120 -6.49 -8.02 10.07
C GLY A 120 -5.76 -7.34 8.92
N TYR A 121 -4.54 -6.85 9.16
CA TYR A 121 -3.67 -6.34 8.09
C TYR A 121 -2.19 -6.57 8.43
N TYR A 122 -1.33 -6.47 7.42
CA TYR A 122 0.11 -6.49 7.60
C TYR A 122 0.65 -5.06 7.64
N LEU A 123 1.32 -4.69 8.72
CA LEU A 123 2.05 -3.44 8.80
C LEU A 123 3.47 -3.66 8.27
N VAL A 124 3.81 -2.96 7.21
CA VAL A 124 5.18 -2.86 6.71
C VAL A 124 5.83 -1.62 7.31
N THR A 125 7.01 -1.81 7.87
CA THR A 125 7.86 -0.74 8.37
C THR A 125 9.07 -0.65 7.46
N ALA A 126 9.37 0.54 6.96
CA ALA A 126 10.52 0.83 6.11
C ALA A 126 11.47 1.81 6.81
N LYS A 127 12.77 1.50 6.76
CA LYS A 127 13.84 2.38 7.24
C LYS A 127 14.93 2.47 6.19
N ALA A 128 15.54 3.64 6.03
CA ALA A 128 16.75 3.74 5.23
C ALA A 128 17.87 2.92 5.88
N LYS A 129 18.63 2.19 5.06
CA LYS A 129 19.84 1.51 5.51
C LYS A 129 20.86 2.51 6.05
N SER A 130 21.77 2.02 6.88
CA SER A 130 22.80 2.85 7.49
C SER A 130 23.60 3.63 6.44
N GLY A 131 23.74 4.94 6.64
CA GLY A 131 24.45 5.84 5.73
C GLY A 131 23.63 6.32 4.52
N ILE A 132 22.38 5.86 4.35
CA ILE A 132 21.51 6.32 3.28
C ILE A 132 20.62 7.48 3.76
N THR A 133 20.43 8.45 2.88
CA THR A 133 19.38 9.46 2.99
C THR A 133 18.66 9.55 1.67
N CYS A 134 17.36 9.28 1.67
CA CYS A 134 16.53 9.27 0.49
C CYS A 134 15.11 9.74 0.80
N TYR A 135 14.31 9.96 -0.23
CA TYR A 135 12.91 10.38 -0.10
C TYR A 135 11.98 9.30 -0.66
N LEU A 136 10.97 8.92 0.12
CA LEU A 136 9.85 8.16 -0.39
C LEU A 136 8.89 9.12 -1.07
N ASP A 137 8.64 8.89 -2.35
CA ASP A 137 7.69 9.67 -3.12
C ASP A 137 6.26 9.49 -2.61
N VAL A 138 5.44 10.51 -2.85
CA VAL A 138 4.02 10.49 -2.49
C VAL A 138 3.27 9.49 -3.35
N ASN A 139 2.37 8.73 -2.74
CA ASN A 139 1.51 7.75 -3.40
C ASN A 139 2.21 6.55 -4.07
N THR A 140 3.36 6.09 -3.53
CA THR A 140 4.15 5.02 -4.16
C THR A 140 4.55 3.87 -3.21
N PRO A 141 3.60 3.07 -2.71
CA PRO A 141 3.88 1.64 -2.61
C PRO A 141 3.15 0.87 -3.71
N SER A 142 3.88 0.12 -4.51
CA SER A 142 3.32 -0.91 -5.37
C SER A 142 3.47 -2.25 -4.66
N VAL A 143 2.36 -2.96 -4.46
CA VAL A 143 2.35 -4.22 -3.71
C VAL A 143 1.69 -5.30 -4.55
N SER A 144 2.25 -6.50 -4.56
CA SER A 144 1.64 -7.65 -5.24
C SER A 144 1.86 -8.96 -4.50
N PHE A 145 0.83 -9.80 -4.51
CA PHE A 145 0.87 -11.19 -4.08
C PHE A 145 0.97 -12.11 -5.30
N GLY A 146 2.14 -12.72 -5.48
CA GLY A 146 2.43 -13.51 -6.68
C GLY A 146 2.41 -12.66 -7.96
N SER A 147 2.24 -13.33 -9.11
CA SER A 147 2.32 -12.72 -10.44
C SER A 147 0.95 -12.46 -11.11
N GLY A 148 -0.15 -12.83 -10.44
CA GLY A 148 -1.50 -12.64 -10.97
C GLY A 148 -1.99 -11.21 -10.80
N ALA A 149 -2.74 -10.69 -11.78
CA ALA A 149 -3.33 -9.36 -11.70
C ALA A 149 -4.32 -9.19 -10.52
N ASP A 150 -4.89 -10.29 -10.05
CA ASP A 150 -5.76 -10.35 -8.88
C ASP A 150 -5.02 -10.20 -7.53
N GLY A 151 -3.69 -10.35 -7.54
CA GLY A 151 -2.83 -10.18 -6.37
C GLY A 151 -2.23 -8.78 -6.26
N VAL A 152 -2.42 -7.90 -7.25
CA VAL A 152 -1.88 -6.52 -7.21
C VAL A 152 -2.76 -5.67 -6.31
N ALA A 153 -2.13 -4.95 -5.38
CA ALA A 153 -2.75 -4.02 -4.47
C ALA A 153 -2.43 -2.59 -4.90
N SER A 154 -3.47 -1.77 -5.04
CA SER A 154 -3.32 -0.35 -5.33
C SER A 154 -3.26 0.48 -4.04
N PRO A 155 -2.47 1.56 -4.01
CA PRO A 155 -2.50 2.55 -2.93
C PRO A 155 -3.90 3.11 -2.68
N VAL A 156 -4.30 3.16 -1.41
CA VAL A 156 -5.54 3.78 -0.93
C VAL A 156 -5.26 4.68 0.28
N GLY A 157 -6.25 5.51 0.61
CA GLY A 157 -6.16 6.46 1.72
C GLY A 157 -5.50 7.79 1.31
N GLN A 158 -5.54 8.74 2.25
CA GLN A 158 -4.86 10.02 2.05
C GLN A 158 -3.35 9.77 2.08
N GLY A 159 -2.67 10.05 0.97
CA GLY A 159 -1.22 10.16 0.96
C GLY A 159 -0.80 11.50 1.57
N GLY A 160 0.44 11.57 2.05
CA GLY A 160 1.05 12.86 2.35
C GLY A 160 1.15 13.73 1.09
N GLU A 161 1.08 15.05 1.24
CA GLU A 161 1.35 15.99 0.16
C GLU A 161 2.86 16.12 -0.11
N ASP A 162 3.68 15.84 0.91
CA ASP A 162 5.13 15.91 0.86
C ASP A 162 5.80 14.54 0.85
N PRO A 163 6.91 14.36 0.10
CA PRO A 163 7.75 13.17 0.19
C PRO A 163 8.30 12.95 1.60
N ILE A 164 8.40 11.68 2.02
CA ILE A 164 8.91 11.33 3.35
C ILE A 164 10.42 11.16 3.27
N LYS A 165 11.16 12.02 3.97
CA LYS A 165 12.62 11.88 4.11
C LYS A 165 12.96 10.73 5.07
N LEU A 166 13.67 9.72 4.58
CA LEU A 166 14.25 8.66 5.39
C LEU A 166 15.74 8.90 5.60
N THR A 167 16.14 9.02 6.85
CA THR A 167 17.54 9.17 7.28
C THR A 167 17.66 8.77 8.75
N GLY A 168 18.80 8.20 9.15
CA GLY A 168 19.06 7.81 10.53
C GLY A 168 18.00 6.85 11.07
N SER A 169 17.24 7.28 12.09
CA SER A 169 16.18 6.48 12.73
C SER A 169 14.77 6.77 12.21
N ALA A 170 14.63 7.61 11.18
CA ALA A 170 13.33 7.90 10.57
C ALA A 170 12.69 6.62 10.01
N VAL A 171 11.37 6.55 10.14
CA VAL A 171 10.59 5.36 9.79
C VAL A 171 9.37 5.77 8.98
N ALA A 172 9.08 5.01 7.93
CA ALA A 172 7.82 5.08 7.23
C ALA A 172 7.06 3.77 7.39
N TYR A 173 5.74 3.86 7.32
CA TYR A 173 4.81 2.77 7.49
C TYR A 173 3.87 2.69 6.30
N THR A 174 3.46 1.49 5.93
CA THR A 174 2.29 1.22 5.08
C THR A 174 1.57 -0.01 5.61
N GLY A 175 0.26 -0.06 5.41
CA GLY A 175 -0.59 -1.19 5.78
C GLY A 175 -1.08 -1.91 4.54
N ILE A 176 -0.93 -3.23 4.53
CA ILE A 176 -1.40 -4.10 3.45
C ILE A 176 -2.56 -4.94 3.99
N SER A 177 -3.76 -4.72 3.45
CA SER A 177 -4.86 -5.65 3.68
C SER A 177 -4.87 -6.66 2.54
N PRO A 178 -4.59 -7.96 2.80
CA PRO A 178 -4.58 -8.97 1.74
C PRO A 178 -5.99 -9.23 1.18
N LYS A 179 -7.03 -8.84 1.91
CA LYS A 179 -8.41 -9.19 1.59
C LYS A 179 -9.38 -8.10 1.98
N THR A 180 -10.13 -7.64 1.00
CA THR A 180 -11.22 -6.66 1.20
C THR A 180 -12.61 -7.26 1.01
N THR A 181 -12.71 -8.48 0.51
CA THR A 181 -13.99 -9.16 0.29
C THR A 181 -14.42 -9.99 1.51
N LYS A 182 -15.71 -10.38 1.54
CA LYS A 182 -16.25 -11.33 2.51
C LYS A 182 -16.15 -12.80 2.05
N SER A 183 -15.63 -13.03 0.84
CA SER A 183 -15.58 -14.37 0.23
C SER A 183 -14.44 -15.19 0.81
N ASN A 184 -14.50 -16.52 0.74
CA ASN A 184 -13.36 -17.39 1.07
C ASN A 184 -12.60 -17.88 -0.18
N ALA A 185 -12.90 -17.32 -1.35
CA ALA A 185 -12.38 -17.77 -2.64
C ALA A 185 -10.99 -17.20 -3.00
N GLY A 186 -10.26 -16.68 -2.01
CA GLY A 186 -8.94 -16.10 -2.20
C GLY A 186 -7.83 -17.15 -2.39
N LYS A 187 -6.66 -16.68 -2.82
CA LYS A 187 -5.45 -17.49 -2.99
C LYS A 187 -4.55 -17.33 -1.77
N GLN A 188 -3.86 -18.40 -1.42
CA GLN A 188 -2.95 -18.39 -0.27
C GLN A 188 -1.53 -18.01 -0.70
N PHE A 189 -0.92 -17.09 0.04
CA PHE A 189 0.46 -16.66 -0.17
C PHE A 189 1.20 -16.54 1.16
N GLU A 190 2.48 -16.87 1.16
CA GLU A 190 3.33 -16.69 2.34
C GLU A 190 4.28 -15.50 2.22
N ASN A 191 4.35 -14.89 1.03
CA ASN A 191 5.22 -13.76 0.74
C ASN A 191 4.40 -12.66 0.05
N VAL A 192 4.88 -11.44 0.17
CA VAL A 192 4.38 -10.27 -0.55
C VAL A 192 5.55 -9.56 -1.22
N ILE A 193 5.34 -9.07 -2.44
CA ILE A 193 6.33 -8.27 -3.17
C ILE A 193 5.96 -6.81 -2.96
N ILE A 194 6.90 -6.00 -2.49
CA ILE A 194 6.76 -4.55 -2.35
C ILE A 194 7.80 -3.84 -3.22
N ALA A 195 7.35 -2.77 -3.86
CA ALA A 195 8.19 -1.80 -4.53
C ALA A 195 7.78 -0.40 -4.08
N ILE A 196 8.73 0.51 -4.02
CA ILE A 196 8.45 1.92 -3.71
C ILE A 196 8.09 2.75 -4.95
N SER A 197 8.06 2.13 -6.14
CA SER A 197 7.52 2.70 -7.38
C SER A 197 7.20 1.56 -8.36
N ASP A 198 6.29 1.79 -9.30
CA ASP A 198 5.91 0.77 -10.30
C ASP A 198 7.05 0.37 -11.24
N ASN A 199 8.07 1.21 -11.36
CA ASN A 199 9.24 0.97 -12.22
C ASN A 199 10.48 0.57 -11.43
N ASP A 200 10.32 0.18 -10.15
CA ASP A 200 11.46 -0.26 -9.35
C ASP A 200 12.07 -1.55 -9.96
N PRO A 201 13.34 -1.52 -10.41
CA PRO A 201 13.98 -2.70 -10.99
C PRO A 201 14.28 -3.79 -9.95
N ASN A 202 14.22 -3.47 -8.65
CA ASN A 202 14.61 -4.35 -7.55
C ASN A 202 13.54 -4.38 -6.45
N PRO A 203 12.31 -4.87 -6.73
CA PRO A 203 11.29 -5.03 -5.70
C PRO A 203 11.75 -6.01 -4.61
N ALA A 204 11.30 -5.81 -3.38
CA ALA A 204 11.61 -6.67 -2.25
C ALA A 204 10.52 -7.72 -2.05
N GLU A 205 10.92 -8.97 -1.92
CA GLU A 205 10.03 -10.04 -1.45
C GLU A 205 10.12 -10.13 0.07
N LEU A 206 8.99 -9.92 0.74
CA LEU A 206 8.87 -9.94 2.19
C LEU A 206 8.12 -11.20 2.64
N LYS A 207 8.69 -11.93 3.59
CA LYS A 207 8.02 -13.06 4.24
C LYS A 207 6.90 -12.54 5.14
N LEU A 208 5.71 -13.10 5.00
CA LEU A 208 4.58 -12.80 5.86
C LEU A 208 4.68 -13.59 7.18
N PRO A 209 4.20 -13.03 8.30
CA PRO A 209 4.18 -13.72 9.59
C PRO A 209 3.23 -14.93 9.61
N ASP A 210 2.24 -14.95 8.71
CA ASP A 210 1.26 -16.01 8.53
C ASP A 210 0.86 -16.13 7.05
N THR A 211 0.23 -17.23 6.66
CA THR A 211 -0.26 -17.44 5.29
C THR A 211 -1.47 -16.53 5.02
N ALA A 212 -1.31 -15.56 4.13
CA ALA A 212 -2.36 -14.64 3.73
C ALA A 212 -3.35 -15.29 2.78
N ASN A 213 -4.64 -15.16 3.05
CA ASN A 213 -5.69 -15.41 2.07
C ASN A 213 -5.99 -14.13 1.31
N VAL A 214 -5.63 -14.06 0.03
CA VAL A 214 -5.64 -12.86 -0.79
C VAL A 214 -6.86 -12.82 -1.71
N ASP A 215 -7.66 -11.75 -1.61
CA ASP A 215 -8.80 -11.47 -2.48
C ASP A 215 -9.07 -9.96 -2.52
N LYS A 216 -8.72 -9.34 -3.65
CA LYS A 216 -8.73 -7.88 -3.86
C LYS A 216 -7.92 -7.13 -2.79
N PRO A 217 -6.59 -7.35 -2.73
CA PRO A 217 -5.77 -6.69 -1.73
C PRO A 217 -5.70 -5.18 -1.95
N ILE A 218 -5.45 -4.43 -0.88
CA ILE A 218 -5.21 -2.98 -0.90
C ILE A 218 -3.98 -2.67 -0.06
N VAL A 219 -3.29 -1.58 -0.39
CA VAL A 219 -2.15 -1.06 0.37
C VAL A 219 -2.39 0.41 0.68
N THR A 220 -2.03 0.89 1.87
CA THR A 220 -2.14 2.32 2.19
C THR A 220 -0.94 3.10 1.68
N ASN A 221 -1.10 4.41 1.49
CA ASN A 221 0.05 5.27 1.24
C ASN A 221 1.06 5.23 2.39
N TRP A 222 2.33 5.53 2.07
CA TRP A 222 3.36 5.69 3.10
C TRP A 222 3.00 6.83 4.04
N SER A 223 3.19 6.62 5.34
CA SER A 223 3.09 7.67 6.36
C SER A 223 4.17 7.49 7.44
N THR A 224 4.59 8.59 8.07
CA THR A 224 5.41 8.56 9.29
C THR A 224 4.57 8.26 10.54
N ASN A 225 3.24 8.33 10.43
CA ASN A 225 2.30 8.03 11.49
C ASN A 225 1.62 6.68 11.25
N ARG A 226 1.93 5.70 12.10
CA ARG A 226 1.36 4.34 12.01
C ARG A 226 -0.17 4.31 12.08
N ALA A 227 -0.82 5.27 12.74
CA ALA A 227 -2.27 5.28 12.84
C ALA A 227 -2.95 5.62 11.50
N GLU A 228 -2.26 6.31 10.60
CA GLU A 228 -2.77 6.68 9.27
C GLU A 228 -2.67 5.53 8.26
N THR A 229 -1.96 4.45 8.61
CA THR A 229 -1.70 3.34 7.69
C THR A 229 -2.62 2.15 7.91
N VAL A 230 -3.63 2.28 8.78
CA VAL A 230 -4.68 1.28 8.96
C VAL A 230 -5.55 1.24 7.69
N PRO A 231 -5.58 0.13 6.94
CA PRO A 231 -6.36 0.06 5.70
C PRO A 231 -7.85 0.21 5.98
N VAL A 232 -8.51 1.09 5.22
CA VAL A 232 -9.96 1.27 5.28
C VAL A 232 -10.56 0.62 4.03
N ILE A 233 -11.44 -0.36 4.24
CA ILE A 233 -12.23 -0.96 3.18
C ILE A 233 -13.38 0.01 2.88
N VAL A 234 -13.34 0.66 1.72
CA VAL A 234 -14.41 1.55 1.22
C VAL A 234 -15.38 0.79 0.33
#